data_AF-A0A3M0WHD8-F1
#
_entry.id   AF-A0A3M0WHD8-F1
#
_cell.length_a   1.000
_cell.length_b   1.000
_cell.length_c   1.000
_cell.angle_alpha   90.00
_cell.angle_beta   90.00
_cell.angle_gamma   90.00
#
_symmetry.space_group_name_H-M   'P 1'
#
loop_
_entity.id
_entity.type
_entity.pdbx_description
1 polymer ?
#
loop_
_entity_poly.entity_id
_entity_poly.type
_entity_poly.pdbx_seq_one_letter_code
_entity_poly.pdbx_strand_id
1 'polypeptide(L)'
;MLIGLVGKPSCGKSTFFKASTMSNVLIAGYPFATIEPNHGVGYVRVKSLCTELGVRCNPRTGFCNGKFRFVPVEIIDVAGLVEGASEGRGLGNKFLDDLRQADALIHIVDISGTTDSEGREGFGDPIEDVLMLEKELDKWYYGIFMRVWAKLSKTIQTSKQDFAKSVAKQFSGLGVKEGDVRKVAEKLKLDTSNPDWTDGELEEFSRELRLLTKPTLIAANKVDKPNSKENLERLKQRFPNATIIPCSADAELSLRQAASKGLVGYFPGDKEFVVHKENLSDIQKDALEKIKKNVIDEYGSTGVQEILDKVVFELLGYIAVFPAGSKLQDSKGNILPDCFLMPPGSTTLDFAYHLHTDIGDKFVKAIDVRTKTAVGKDHVLKHRDGIEIMTN
;
A
#
# COMPACT_ATOMS: atom_id res chain seq x y z
N MET A 1 6.85 0.87 6.24
CA MET A 1 5.51 0.57 5.71
C MET A 1 5.70 -0.30 4.50
N LEU A 2 5.08 -1.47 4.48
CA LEU A 2 5.22 -2.48 3.41
C LEU A 2 3.85 -2.82 2.82
N ILE A 3 3.75 -2.79 1.49
CA ILE A 3 2.52 -3.15 0.77
C ILE A 3 2.70 -4.52 0.11
N GLY A 4 1.83 -5.47 0.44
CA GLY A 4 1.85 -6.82 -0.13
C GLY A 4 0.99 -6.93 -1.39
N LEU A 5 1.55 -7.43 -2.48
CA LEU A 5 0.79 -7.79 -3.67
C LEU A 5 0.35 -9.25 -3.56
N VAL A 6 -0.96 -9.48 -3.66
CA VAL A 6 -1.56 -10.83 -3.58
C VAL A 6 -2.47 -11.07 -4.77
N GLY A 7 -2.67 -12.33 -5.09
CA GLY A 7 -3.52 -12.76 -6.20
C GLY A 7 -3.10 -14.12 -6.71
N LYS A 8 -3.99 -14.75 -7.48
CA LYS A 8 -3.72 -16.04 -8.10
C LYS A 8 -2.59 -15.95 -9.15
N PRO A 9 -1.99 -17.07 -9.56
CA PRO A 9 -1.08 -17.09 -10.71
C PRO A 9 -1.73 -16.47 -11.96
N SER A 10 -0.92 -15.84 -12.81
CA SER A 10 -1.36 -15.25 -14.09
C SER A 10 -2.39 -14.10 -14.03
N CYS A 11 -2.76 -13.59 -12.85
CA CYS A 11 -3.62 -12.40 -12.74
C CYS A 11 -2.92 -11.07 -13.14
N GLY A 12 -1.61 -11.12 -13.41
CA GLY A 12 -0.78 -9.95 -13.73
C GLY A 12 -0.08 -9.33 -12.53
N LYS A 13 0.00 -10.04 -11.40
CA LYS A 13 0.70 -9.62 -10.16
C LYS A 13 2.15 -9.17 -10.38
N SER A 14 2.98 -10.02 -11.01
CA SER A 14 4.38 -9.66 -11.26
C SER A 14 4.54 -8.54 -12.31
N THR A 15 3.58 -8.40 -13.23
CA THR A 15 3.52 -7.24 -14.14
C THR A 15 3.20 -5.97 -13.35
N PHE A 16 2.23 -6.01 -12.43
CA PHE A 16 1.90 -4.90 -11.54
C PHE A 16 3.09 -4.51 -10.65
N PHE A 17 3.79 -5.50 -10.10
CA PHE A 17 5.02 -5.27 -9.33
C PHE A 17 6.07 -4.51 -10.13
N LYS A 18 6.38 -4.95 -11.35
CA LYS A 18 7.32 -4.27 -12.27
C LYS A 18 6.80 -2.90 -12.72
N ALA A 19 5.49 -2.77 -12.93
CA ALA A 19 4.87 -1.51 -13.31
C ALA A 19 4.88 -0.49 -12.17
N SER A 20 4.89 -0.95 -10.92
CA SER A 20 4.93 -0.10 -9.72
C SER A 20 6.35 0.26 -9.32
N THR A 21 7.28 -0.71 -9.40
CA THR A 21 8.68 -0.54 -9.02
C THR A 21 9.47 0.07 -10.16
N MET A 22 10.08 1.24 -9.95
CA MET A 22 10.85 1.87 -11.02
C MET A 22 12.19 1.16 -11.18
N SER A 23 12.42 0.46 -12.28
CA SER A 23 13.72 -0.19 -12.51
C SER A 23 14.88 0.77 -12.84
N ASN A 24 14.62 2.07 -13.04
CA ASN A 24 15.61 3.02 -13.58
C ASN A 24 16.08 4.12 -12.63
N VAL A 25 15.69 4.12 -11.35
CA VAL A 25 16.36 5.00 -10.38
C VAL A 25 17.39 4.18 -9.65
N LEU A 26 18.66 4.40 -10.00
CA LEU A 26 19.82 3.97 -9.23
C LEU A 26 19.65 4.48 -7.79
N ILE A 27 19.26 3.58 -6.89
CA ILE A 27 19.11 3.86 -5.46
C ILE A 27 20.52 3.88 -4.86
N ALA A 28 21.17 5.04 -4.88
CA ALA A 28 22.36 5.27 -4.07
C ALA A 28 21.91 5.72 -2.67
N GLY A 29 22.08 4.86 -1.67
CA GLY A 29 22.18 5.27 -0.26
C GLY A 29 21.00 4.97 0.69
N TYR A 30 20.14 3.99 0.41
CA TYR A 30 19.17 3.54 1.43
C TYR A 30 19.77 2.44 2.33
N PRO A 31 19.61 2.49 3.67
CA PRO A 31 20.18 1.50 4.61
C PRO A 31 19.63 0.07 4.51
N PHE A 32 18.73 -0.21 3.56
CA PHE A 32 17.92 -1.44 3.52
C PHE A 32 17.95 -2.13 2.16
N ALA A 33 18.95 -1.85 1.32
CA ALA A 33 19.13 -2.50 0.02
C ALA A 33 19.66 -3.94 0.17
N THR A 34 18.83 -4.84 0.69
CA THR A 34 18.99 -6.29 0.56
C THR A 34 17.91 -6.75 -0.42
N ILE A 35 18.28 -6.91 -1.69
CA ILE A 35 17.31 -7.23 -2.76
C ILE A 35 17.06 -8.73 -2.73
N GLU A 36 16.10 -9.16 -1.92
CA GLU A 36 15.41 -10.43 -2.17
C GLU A 36 14.52 -10.25 -3.42
N PRO A 37 14.43 -11.24 -4.32
CA PRO A 37 13.80 -11.10 -5.65
C PRO A 37 12.31 -10.71 -5.63
N ASN A 38 11.68 -10.71 -4.46
CA ASN A 38 10.28 -10.33 -4.25
C ASN A 38 10.09 -8.97 -3.55
N HIS A 39 11.15 -8.25 -3.18
CA HIS A 39 11.05 -6.93 -2.55
C HIS A 39 11.44 -5.81 -3.53
N GLY A 40 10.70 -4.71 -3.54
CA GLY A 40 10.95 -3.58 -4.41
C GLY A 40 10.46 -2.25 -3.86
N VAL A 41 10.89 -1.15 -4.50
CA VAL A 41 10.50 0.20 -4.12
C VAL A 41 9.54 0.77 -5.17
N GLY A 42 8.28 0.94 -4.78
CA GLY A 42 7.28 1.71 -5.51
C GLY A 42 7.30 3.18 -5.09
N TYR A 43 6.44 3.99 -5.70
CA TYR A 43 6.36 5.41 -5.39
C TYR A 43 4.92 5.86 -5.35
N VAL A 44 4.57 6.65 -4.33
CA VAL A 44 3.27 7.34 -4.25
C VAL A 44 3.41 8.79 -4.66
N ARG A 45 2.39 9.31 -5.33
CA ARG A 45 2.36 10.63 -5.93
C ARG A 45 1.69 11.62 -4.98
N VAL A 46 2.44 12.64 -4.58
CA VAL A 46 1.97 13.73 -3.71
C VAL A 46 2.09 15.05 -4.47
N LYS A 47 1.10 15.94 -4.39
CA LYS A 47 1.26 17.30 -4.94
C LYS A 47 2.43 17.99 -4.25
N SER A 48 3.45 18.34 -5.01
CA SER A 48 4.70 18.85 -4.45
C SER A 48 4.51 20.22 -3.82
N LEU A 49 5.08 20.42 -2.63
CA LEU A 49 5.15 21.72 -1.97
C LEU A 49 5.96 22.74 -2.80
N CYS A 50 6.91 22.28 -3.61
CA CYS A 50 7.76 23.16 -4.41
C CYS A 50 6.97 24.04 -5.40
N THR A 51 5.89 23.49 -5.96
CA THR A 51 4.99 24.20 -6.87
C THR A 51 4.31 25.39 -6.18
N GLU A 52 3.86 25.18 -4.94
CA GLU A 52 3.16 26.20 -4.15
C GLU A 52 4.12 27.30 -3.69
N LEU A 53 5.37 26.92 -3.40
CA LEU A 53 6.40 27.85 -2.95
C LEU A 53 7.17 28.52 -4.09
N GLY A 54 6.87 28.19 -5.36
CA GLY A 54 7.54 28.77 -6.52
C GLY A 54 9.02 28.40 -6.63
N VAL A 55 9.42 27.25 -6.08
CA VAL A 55 10.82 26.78 -6.07
C VAL A 55 10.98 25.48 -6.85
N ARG A 56 12.18 25.22 -7.34
CA ARG A 56 12.55 23.92 -7.91
C ARG A 56 13.22 23.07 -6.84
N CYS A 57 12.55 22.01 -6.39
CA CYS A 57 13.14 21.09 -5.42
C CYS A 57 14.13 20.12 -6.08
N ASN A 58 15.08 19.63 -5.29
CA ASN A 58 16.00 18.55 -5.65
C ASN A 58 15.92 17.43 -4.58
N PRO A 59 14.97 16.50 -4.76
CA PRO A 59 14.77 15.34 -3.89
C PRO A 59 16.06 14.57 -3.61
N ARG A 60 16.34 14.30 -2.33
CA ARG A 60 17.34 13.30 -1.92
C ARG A 60 16.78 11.88 -2.07
N THR A 61 15.50 11.72 -1.76
CA THR A 61 14.75 10.46 -1.88
C THR A 61 13.59 10.62 -2.85
N GLY A 62 13.44 9.61 -3.73
CA GLY A 62 12.49 9.65 -4.84
C GLY A 62 12.80 10.74 -5.85
N PHE A 63 11.76 11.31 -6.47
CA PHE A 63 11.92 12.29 -7.53
C PHE A 63 10.76 13.29 -7.58
N CYS A 64 10.93 14.38 -8.32
CA CYS A 64 9.90 15.38 -8.50
C CYS A 64 9.88 15.85 -9.96
N ASN A 65 8.70 15.93 -10.55
CA ASN A 65 8.50 16.42 -11.92
C ASN A 65 8.05 17.90 -11.98
N GLY A 66 8.26 18.64 -10.89
CA GLY A 66 7.87 20.05 -10.76
C GLY A 66 6.41 20.27 -10.35
N LYS A 67 5.53 19.27 -10.49
CA LYS A 67 4.13 19.32 -10.01
C LYS A 67 3.88 18.33 -8.88
N PHE A 68 4.47 17.15 -8.96
CA PHE A 68 4.30 16.08 -8.01
C PHE A 68 5.64 15.58 -7.47
N ARG A 69 5.64 15.25 -6.19
CA ARG A 69 6.69 14.55 -5.47
C ARG A 69 6.33 13.07 -5.43
N PHE A 70 7.25 12.23 -5.84
CA PHE A 70 7.12 10.79 -5.81
C PHE A 70 7.90 10.25 -4.61
N VAL A 71 7.17 9.79 -3.59
CA VAL A 71 7.73 9.37 -2.30
C VAL A 71 7.86 7.85 -2.29
N PRO A 72 9.03 7.28 -1.96
CA PRO A 72 9.24 5.84 -2.02
C PRO A 72 8.38 5.09 -1.00
N VAL A 73 7.88 3.92 -1.39
CA VAL A 73 7.17 2.96 -0.53
C VAL A 73 7.66 1.55 -0.83
N GLU A 74 7.71 0.69 0.19
CA GLU A 74 8.13 -0.69 0.03
C GLU A 74 6.96 -1.54 -0.48
N ILE A 75 7.25 -2.39 -1.46
CA ILE A 75 6.30 -3.33 -2.04
C ILE A 75 6.94 -4.72 -2.03
N ILE A 76 6.16 -5.72 -1.64
CA ILE A 76 6.53 -7.13 -1.74
C ILE A 76 5.60 -7.87 -2.71
N ASP A 77 6.19 -8.60 -3.66
CA ASP A 77 5.48 -9.53 -4.53
C ASP A 77 5.32 -10.88 -3.83
N VAL A 78 4.17 -11.12 -3.21
CA VAL A 78 3.92 -12.38 -2.50
C VAL A 78 3.68 -13.48 -3.54
N ALA A 79 4.24 -14.68 -3.34
CA ALA A 79 4.03 -15.82 -4.23
C ALA A 79 2.52 -16.07 -4.49
N GLY A 80 2.16 -16.67 -5.64
CA GLY A 80 0.74 -16.90 -5.95
C GLY A 80 0.07 -17.83 -4.92
N LEU A 81 -1.09 -17.41 -4.39
CA LEU A 81 -1.87 -18.23 -3.46
C LEU A 81 -2.52 -19.39 -4.22
N VAL A 82 -2.41 -20.60 -3.68
CA VAL A 82 -3.15 -21.78 -4.11
C VAL A 82 -4.09 -22.18 -2.98
N GLU A 83 -5.27 -22.69 -3.32
CA GLU A 83 -6.27 -23.14 -2.36
C GLU A 83 -5.68 -24.15 -1.34
N GLY A 84 -6.01 -23.98 -0.06
CA GLY A 84 -5.51 -24.83 1.02
C GLY A 84 -4.12 -24.47 1.55
N ALA A 85 -3.60 -23.28 1.23
CA ALA A 85 -2.35 -22.78 1.79
C ALA A 85 -2.42 -22.63 3.32
N SER A 86 -3.58 -22.25 3.87
CA SER A 86 -3.78 -22.14 5.32
C SER A 86 -3.69 -23.49 6.05
N GLU A 87 -3.92 -24.60 5.35
CA GLU A 87 -3.88 -25.97 5.89
C GLU A 87 -2.46 -26.59 5.81
N GLY A 88 -1.45 -25.80 5.43
CA GLY A 88 -0.06 -26.25 5.35
C GLY A 88 0.27 -27.08 4.10
N ARG A 89 -0.61 -27.09 3.09
CA ARG A 89 -0.29 -27.71 1.80
C ARG A 89 0.72 -26.84 1.03
N GLY A 90 1.87 -27.42 0.67
CA GLY A 90 2.86 -26.81 -0.23
C GLY A 90 3.63 -25.61 0.34
N LEU A 91 3.92 -24.62 -0.52
CA LEU A 91 4.67 -23.39 -0.19
C LEU A 91 3.88 -22.39 0.70
N GLY A 92 2.69 -22.76 1.19
CA GLY A 92 1.75 -21.87 1.89
C GLY A 92 2.31 -21.18 3.14
N ASN A 93 3.18 -21.84 3.91
CA ASN A 93 3.81 -21.19 5.08
C ASN A 93 4.74 -20.03 4.68
N LYS A 94 5.47 -20.15 3.56
CA LYS A 94 6.33 -19.05 3.06
C LYS A 94 5.50 -17.86 2.59
N PHE A 95 4.37 -18.12 1.90
CA PHE A 95 3.41 -17.09 1.49
C PHE A 95 2.87 -16.28 2.69
N LEU A 96 2.47 -16.98 3.74
CA LEU A 96 1.93 -16.35 4.95
C LEU A 96 3.01 -15.60 5.74
N ASP A 97 4.27 -16.04 5.66
CA ASP A 97 5.40 -15.33 6.27
C ASP A 97 5.76 -14.04 5.51
N ASP A 98 5.67 -14.02 4.19
CA ASP A 98 5.85 -12.81 3.38
C ASP A 98 4.71 -11.80 3.67
N LEU A 99 3.47 -12.29 3.77
CA LEU A 99 2.31 -11.45 4.10
C LEU A 99 2.30 -10.91 5.52
N ARG A 100 2.98 -11.62 6.43
CA ARG A 100 3.02 -11.27 7.84
C ARG A 100 3.55 -9.85 8.06
N GLN A 101 4.50 -9.43 7.23
CA GLN A 101 5.15 -8.12 7.32
C GLN A 101 4.37 -6.99 6.64
N ALA A 102 3.36 -7.31 5.81
CA ALA A 102 2.64 -6.31 5.04
C ALA A 102 1.66 -5.52 5.94
N ASP A 103 1.66 -4.19 5.81
CA ASP A 103 0.72 -3.29 6.49
C ASP A 103 -0.62 -3.20 5.76
N ALA A 104 -0.62 -3.36 4.44
CA ALA A 104 -1.80 -3.42 3.58
C ALA A 104 -1.59 -4.37 2.40
N LEU A 105 -2.70 -4.82 1.82
CA LEU A 105 -2.68 -5.72 0.66
C LEU A 105 -3.29 -5.06 -0.57
N ILE A 106 -2.69 -5.30 -1.73
CA ILE A 106 -3.31 -5.07 -3.04
C ILE A 106 -3.64 -6.43 -3.62
N HIS A 107 -4.93 -6.74 -3.71
CA HIS A 107 -5.42 -7.94 -4.36
C HIS A 107 -5.54 -7.70 -5.87
N ILE A 108 -4.58 -8.23 -6.63
CA ILE A 108 -4.59 -8.24 -8.09
C ILE A 108 -5.56 -9.32 -8.57
N VAL A 109 -6.65 -8.89 -9.21
CA VAL A 109 -7.70 -9.77 -9.73
C VAL A 109 -7.73 -9.67 -11.25
N ASP A 110 -7.77 -10.81 -11.93
CA ASP A 110 -7.92 -10.84 -13.39
C ASP A 110 -9.38 -10.56 -13.76
N ILE A 111 -9.73 -9.30 -14.01
CA ILE A 111 -11.12 -8.93 -14.28
C ILE A 111 -11.62 -9.43 -15.65
N SER A 112 -10.70 -9.80 -16.54
CA SER A 112 -11.07 -10.35 -17.84
C SER A 112 -11.66 -11.76 -17.74
N GLY A 113 -11.42 -12.48 -16.64
CA GLY A 113 -11.86 -13.87 -16.46
C GLY A 113 -11.20 -14.85 -17.44
N THR A 114 -10.07 -14.47 -18.05
CA THR A 114 -9.36 -15.28 -19.06
C THR A 114 -8.42 -16.32 -18.47
N THR A 115 -8.36 -16.41 -17.13
CA THR A 115 -7.54 -17.39 -16.41
C THR A 115 -8.36 -18.13 -15.38
N ASP A 116 -8.13 -19.45 -15.25
CA ASP A 116 -8.74 -20.28 -14.21
C ASP A 116 -8.10 -20.05 -12.82
N SER A 117 -8.50 -20.81 -11.80
CA SER A 117 -7.97 -20.67 -10.43
C SER A 117 -6.48 -21.04 -10.29
N GLU A 118 -5.96 -21.87 -11.20
CA GLU A 118 -4.54 -22.25 -11.26
C GLU A 118 -3.72 -21.30 -12.15
N GLY A 119 -4.36 -20.33 -12.78
CA GLY A 119 -3.74 -19.36 -13.68
C GLY A 119 -3.48 -19.89 -15.09
N ARG A 120 -4.13 -20.98 -15.50
CA ARG A 120 -4.11 -21.47 -16.89
C ARG A 120 -5.10 -20.68 -17.73
N GLU A 121 -4.85 -20.60 -19.03
CA GLU A 121 -5.79 -19.97 -19.96
C GLU A 121 -7.12 -20.72 -19.97
N GLY A 122 -8.22 -19.99 -19.82
CA GLY A 122 -9.55 -20.57 -19.71
C GLY A 122 -10.58 -19.56 -19.24
N PHE A 123 -11.65 -20.07 -18.64
CA PHE A 123 -12.70 -19.25 -18.04
C PHE A 123 -12.57 -19.30 -16.52
N GLY A 124 -12.46 -18.12 -15.90
CA GLY A 124 -12.51 -17.94 -14.44
C GLY A 124 -13.52 -16.87 -14.05
N ASP A 125 -13.97 -16.90 -12.80
CA ASP A 125 -14.82 -15.87 -12.24
C ASP A 125 -14.02 -14.97 -11.29
N PRO A 126 -13.86 -13.67 -11.60
CA PRO A 126 -13.17 -12.72 -10.73
C PRO A 126 -13.77 -12.61 -9.32
N ILE A 127 -15.07 -12.89 -9.16
CA ILE A 127 -15.74 -12.87 -7.85
C ILE A 127 -15.26 -14.04 -6.99
N GLU A 128 -15.16 -15.24 -7.57
CA GLU A 128 -14.67 -16.43 -6.86
C GLU A 128 -13.20 -16.27 -6.46
N ASP A 129 -12.39 -15.64 -7.31
CA ASP A 129 -10.98 -15.33 -6.99
C ASP A 129 -10.88 -14.44 -5.73
N VAL A 130 -11.76 -13.42 -5.60
CA VAL A 130 -11.82 -12.56 -4.41
C VAL A 130 -12.24 -13.34 -3.17
N LEU A 131 -13.33 -14.11 -3.26
CA LEU A 131 -13.84 -14.90 -2.14
C LEU A 131 -12.83 -15.95 -1.65
N MET A 132 -12.10 -16.57 -2.58
CA MET A 132 -11.08 -17.56 -2.25
C MET A 132 -9.96 -16.95 -1.41
N LEU A 133 -9.42 -15.80 -1.82
CA LEU A 133 -8.37 -15.12 -1.04
C LEU A 133 -8.89 -14.69 0.33
N GLU A 134 -10.08 -14.09 0.41
CA GLU A 134 -10.65 -13.65 1.70
C GLU A 134 -10.81 -14.83 2.67
N LYS A 135 -11.33 -15.96 2.17
CA LYS A 135 -11.51 -17.18 2.97
C LYS A 135 -10.19 -17.75 3.47
N GLU A 136 -9.15 -17.78 2.64
CA GLU A 136 -7.83 -18.28 3.05
C GLU A 136 -7.17 -17.37 4.09
N LEU A 137 -7.30 -16.05 3.96
CA LEU A 137 -6.79 -15.09 4.95
C LEU A 137 -7.53 -15.22 6.30
N ASP A 138 -8.85 -15.42 6.26
CA ASP A 138 -9.65 -15.63 7.47
C ASP A 138 -9.30 -16.94 8.16
N LYS A 139 -9.21 -18.04 7.40
CA LYS A 139 -8.75 -19.33 7.91
C LYS A 139 -7.36 -19.25 8.52
N TRP A 140 -6.46 -18.45 7.93
CA TRP A 140 -5.13 -18.27 8.48
C TRP A 140 -5.14 -17.60 9.85
N TYR A 141 -5.85 -16.48 10.01
CA TYR A 141 -5.98 -15.79 11.30
C TYR A 141 -6.64 -16.69 12.34
N TYR A 142 -7.74 -17.35 11.97
CA TYR A 142 -8.45 -18.28 12.84
C TYR A 142 -7.57 -19.48 13.23
N GLY A 143 -6.80 -20.06 12.30
CA GLY A 143 -5.87 -21.15 12.57
C GLY A 143 -4.70 -20.76 13.49
N ILE A 144 -4.28 -19.48 13.52
CA ILE A 144 -3.35 -18.98 14.54
C ILE A 144 -4.05 -18.94 15.90
N PHE A 145 -5.25 -18.35 15.98
CA PHE A 145 -6.01 -18.25 17.22
C PHE A 145 -6.30 -19.61 17.83
N MET A 146 -6.83 -20.55 17.06
CA MET A 146 -7.19 -21.89 17.50
C MET A 146 -6.02 -22.62 18.19
N ARG A 147 -4.79 -22.50 17.65
CA ARG A 147 -3.61 -23.14 18.24
C ARG A 147 -3.22 -22.59 19.60
N VAL A 148 -3.50 -21.30 19.86
CA VAL A 148 -3.10 -20.63 21.12
C VAL A 148 -4.27 -20.44 22.08
N TRP A 149 -5.52 -20.58 21.63
CA TRP A 149 -6.72 -20.18 22.36
C TRP A 149 -6.86 -20.85 23.72
N ALA A 150 -6.80 -22.19 23.77
CA ALA A 150 -7.01 -22.95 25.01
C ALA A 150 -6.01 -22.57 26.14
N LYS A 151 -4.77 -22.25 25.77
CA LYS A 151 -3.76 -21.79 26.74
C LYS A 151 -3.97 -20.32 27.10
N LEU A 152 -4.28 -19.48 26.11
CA LEU A 152 -4.48 -18.05 26.27
C LEU A 152 -5.69 -17.76 27.16
N SER A 153 -6.84 -18.38 26.90
CA SER A 153 -8.07 -18.21 27.68
C SER A 153 -7.85 -18.59 29.15
N LYS A 154 -7.34 -19.80 29.41
CA LYS A 154 -7.07 -20.29 30.77
C LYS A 154 -6.09 -19.39 31.53
N THR A 155 -5.06 -18.86 30.86
CA THR A 155 -4.09 -17.96 31.49
C THR A 155 -4.73 -16.63 31.89
N ILE A 156 -5.60 -16.08 31.05
CA ILE A 156 -6.30 -14.83 31.32
C ILE A 156 -7.26 -14.99 32.50
N GLN A 157 -8.04 -16.07 32.51
CA GLN A 157 -8.99 -16.37 33.60
C GLN A 157 -8.29 -16.55 34.96
N THR A 158 -7.14 -17.24 34.99
CA THR A 158 -6.43 -17.55 36.25
C THR A 158 -5.51 -16.44 36.72
N SER A 159 -4.78 -15.80 35.81
CA SER A 159 -3.72 -14.83 36.14
C SER A 159 -4.15 -13.38 35.97
N LYS A 160 -5.41 -13.12 35.57
CA LYS A 160 -5.97 -11.78 35.29
C LYS A 160 -5.06 -10.92 34.39
N GLN A 161 -4.38 -11.57 33.43
CA GLN A 161 -3.57 -10.85 32.45
C GLN A 161 -4.46 -10.08 31.48
N ASP A 162 -3.97 -8.94 31.01
CA ASP A 162 -4.66 -8.15 29.98
C ASP A 162 -4.77 -8.97 28.68
N PHE A 163 -6.00 -9.16 28.21
CA PHE A 163 -6.32 -9.91 27.00
C PHE A 163 -5.68 -9.30 25.77
N ALA A 164 -5.79 -7.98 25.61
CA ALA A 164 -5.29 -7.28 24.44
C ALA A 164 -3.77 -7.40 24.30
N LYS A 165 -3.05 -7.27 25.41
CA LYS A 165 -1.59 -7.47 25.49
C LYS A 165 -1.18 -8.89 25.17
N SER A 166 -1.93 -9.87 25.67
CA SER A 166 -1.66 -11.30 25.45
C SER A 166 -1.83 -11.67 23.98
N VAL A 167 -2.94 -11.22 23.36
CA VAL A 167 -3.21 -11.42 21.93
C VAL A 167 -2.18 -10.67 21.07
N ALA A 168 -1.95 -9.38 21.32
CA ALA A 168 -0.97 -8.59 20.58
C ALA A 168 0.43 -9.21 20.62
N LYS A 169 0.81 -9.86 21.74
CA LYS A 169 2.08 -10.60 21.83
C LYS A 169 2.12 -11.82 20.90
N GLN A 170 1.05 -12.63 20.86
CA GLN A 170 0.98 -13.79 19.96
C GLN A 170 0.95 -13.39 18.49
N PHE A 171 0.28 -12.28 18.19
CA PHE A 171 0.10 -11.74 16.84
C PHE A 171 1.13 -10.64 16.50
N SER A 172 2.18 -10.51 17.29
CA SER A 172 3.22 -9.47 17.10
C SER A 172 3.89 -9.58 15.74
N GLY A 173 4.06 -10.82 15.25
CA GLY A 173 4.54 -11.07 13.89
C GLY A 173 3.68 -10.39 12.83
N LEU A 174 2.35 -10.37 13.01
CA LEU A 174 1.38 -9.80 12.06
C LEU A 174 1.20 -8.28 12.18
N GLY A 175 1.96 -7.63 13.06
CA GLY A 175 1.85 -6.19 13.31
C GLY A 175 0.63 -5.81 14.15
N VAL A 176 -0.05 -6.76 14.79
CA VAL A 176 -1.25 -6.50 15.62
C VAL A 176 -0.86 -5.75 16.89
N LYS A 177 -1.51 -4.61 17.14
CA LYS A 177 -1.31 -3.80 18.35
C LYS A 177 -2.42 -4.06 19.36
N GLU A 178 -2.17 -3.77 20.63
CA GLU A 178 -3.18 -3.92 21.69
C GLU A 178 -4.45 -3.11 21.40
N GLY A 179 -4.30 -1.91 20.84
CA GLY A 179 -5.42 -1.06 20.45
C GLY A 179 -6.32 -1.70 19.39
N ASP A 180 -5.76 -2.50 18.47
CA ASP A 180 -6.52 -3.18 17.44
C ASP A 180 -7.38 -4.29 18.06
N VAL A 181 -6.79 -5.07 18.96
CA VAL A 181 -7.49 -6.13 19.70
C VAL A 181 -8.64 -5.55 20.53
N ARG A 182 -8.41 -4.44 21.25
CA ARG A 182 -9.46 -3.77 22.04
C ARG A 182 -10.60 -3.28 21.16
N LYS A 183 -10.30 -2.58 20.06
CA LYS A 183 -11.31 -2.09 19.11
C LYS A 183 -12.19 -3.21 18.56
N VAL A 184 -11.60 -4.34 18.16
CA VAL A 184 -12.35 -5.47 17.61
C VAL A 184 -13.20 -6.15 18.69
N ALA A 185 -12.64 -6.37 19.88
CA ALA A 185 -13.37 -6.97 20.99
C ALA A 185 -14.57 -6.11 21.43
N GLU A 186 -14.39 -4.78 21.49
CA GLU A 186 -15.46 -3.82 21.78
C GLU A 186 -16.53 -3.81 20.68
N LYS A 187 -16.13 -3.81 19.40
CA LYS A 187 -17.04 -3.88 18.24
C LYS A 187 -17.94 -5.12 18.31
N LEU A 188 -17.36 -6.27 18.66
CA LEU A 188 -18.07 -7.56 18.76
C LEU A 188 -18.72 -7.80 20.12
N LYS A 189 -18.52 -6.89 21.10
CA LYS A 189 -19.04 -7.01 22.47
C LYS A 189 -18.65 -8.30 23.17
N LEU A 190 -17.44 -8.78 22.93
CA LEU A 190 -16.92 -10.03 23.50
C LEU A 190 -16.37 -9.79 24.91
N ASP A 191 -16.60 -10.74 25.82
CA ASP A 191 -15.98 -10.71 27.15
C ASP A 191 -14.50 -11.07 27.07
N THR A 192 -13.64 -10.09 27.34
CA THR A 192 -12.18 -10.25 27.35
C THR A 192 -11.62 -10.52 28.75
N SER A 193 -12.42 -10.36 29.80
CA SER A 193 -12.01 -10.54 31.19
C SER A 193 -12.07 -12.00 31.64
N ASN A 194 -13.06 -12.73 31.12
CA ASN A 194 -13.21 -14.17 31.29
C ASN A 194 -13.56 -14.81 29.94
N PRO A 195 -12.60 -14.86 29.00
CA PRO A 195 -12.88 -15.30 27.64
C PRO A 195 -13.23 -16.80 27.62
N ASP A 196 -14.50 -17.10 27.36
CA ASP A 196 -15.04 -18.44 27.08
C ASP A 196 -15.82 -18.41 25.77
N TRP A 197 -15.13 -17.99 24.71
CA TRP A 197 -15.74 -17.77 23.40
C TRP A 197 -16.00 -19.09 22.70
N THR A 198 -17.15 -19.15 22.04
CA THR A 198 -17.51 -20.20 21.10
C THR A 198 -16.60 -20.16 19.87
N ASP A 199 -16.60 -21.26 19.12
CA ASP A 199 -15.82 -21.36 17.89
C ASP A 199 -16.20 -20.28 16.86
N GLY A 200 -17.50 -19.99 16.73
CA GLY A 200 -18.01 -18.96 15.83
C GLY A 200 -17.60 -17.54 16.25
N GLU A 201 -17.59 -17.24 17.55
CA GLU A 201 -17.09 -15.95 18.05
C GLU A 201 -15.59 -15.79 17.80
N LEU A 202 -14.82 -16.87 17.93
CA LEU A 202 -13.39 -16.86 17.64
C LEU A 202 -13.10 -16.67 16.15
N GLU A 203 -13.87 -17.32 15.27
CA GLU A 203 -13.80 -17.14 13.82
C GLU A 203 -14.14 -15.69 13.42
N GLU A 204 -15.23 -15.14 13.96
CA GLU A 204 -15.64 -13.76 13.69
C GLU A 204 -14.62 -12.74 14.20
N PHE A 205 -14.09 -12.93 15.42
CA PHE A 205 -13.01 -12.10 15.96
C PHE A 205 -11.76 -12.14 15.07
N SER A 206 -11.40 -13.33 14.59
CA SER A 206 -10.24 -13.54 13.72
C SER A 206 -10.40 -12.81 12.38
N ARG A 207 -11.58 -12.90 11.75
CA ARG A 207 -11.93 -12.18 10.52
C ARG A 207 -11.87 -10.68 10.71
N GLU A 208 -12.48 -10.15 11.77
CA GLU A 208 -12.50 -8.71 12.03
C GLU A 208 -11.10 -8.16 12.34
N LEU A 209 -10.29 -8.92 13.08
CA LEU A 209 -8.89 -8.57 13.30
C LEU A 209 -8.09 -8.58 12.01
N ARG A 210 -8.31 -9.56 11.12
CA ARG A 210 -7.69 -9.63 9.79
C ARG A 210 -8.04 -8.40 8.97
N LEU A 211 -9.32 -8.06 8.86
CA LEU A 211 -9.79 -6.90 8.08
C LEU A 211 -9.19 -5.58 8.59
N LEU A 212 -9.05 -5.42 9.91
CA LEU A 212 -8.45 -4.23 10.50
C LEU A 212 -6.93 -4.14 10.28
N THR A 213 -6.23 -5.28 10.38
CA THR A 213 -4.74 -5.32 10.42
C THR A 213 -4.10 -5.62 9.07
N LYS A 214 -4.90 -6.08 8.10
CA LYS A 214 -4.52 -6.33 6.70
C LYS A 214 -5.59 -5.73 5.78
N PRO A 215 -5.82 -4.41 5.86
CA PRO A 215 -6.76 -3.75 4.97
C PRO A 215 -6.34 -4.02 3.52
N THR A 216 -7.33 -4.34 2.68
CA THR A 216 -7.10 -4.85 1.32
C THR A 216 -7.83 -3.98 0.29
N LEU A 217 -7.12 -3.57 -0.76
CA LEU A 217 -7.68 -2.91 -1.94
C LEU A 217 -7.66 -3.88 -3.11
N ILE A 218 -8.74 -3.92 -3.89
CA ILE A 218 -8.85 -4.78 -5.07
C ILE A 218 -8.42 -4.02 -6.33
N ALA A 219 -7.34 -4.47 -6.95
CA ALA A 219 -6.89 -4.01 -8.24
C ALA A 219 -7.51 -4.92 -9.32
N ALA A 220 -8.58 -4.42 -9.95
CA ALA A 220 -9.24 -5.12 -11.05
C ALA A 220 -8.38 -4.96 -12.32
N ASN A 221 -7.43 -5.87 -12.49
CA ASN A 221 -6.39 -5.81 -13.51
C ASN A 221 -6.85 -6.43 -14.84
N LYS A 222 -6.17 -6.08 -15.93
CA LYS A 222 -6.47 -6.49 -17.32
C LYS A 222 -7.77 -5.88 -17.86
N VAL A 223 -8.07 -4.63 -17.50
CA VAL A 223 -9.25 -3.92 -18.02
C VAL A 223 -9.22 -3.70 -19.53
N ASP A 224 -8.04 -3.78 -20.14
CA ASP A 224 -7.80 -3.72 -21.59
C ASP A 224 -8.28 -4.96 -22.37
N LYS A 225 -8.71 -6.02 -21.67
CA LYS A 225 -9.17 -7.28 -22.29
C LYS A 225 -10.69 -7.32 -22.48
N PRO A 226 -11.21 -8.19 -23.38
CA PRO A 226 -12.65 -8.42 -23.52
C PRO A 226 -13.31 -8.82 -22.19
N ASN A 227 -14.62 -8.57 -22.06
CA ASN A 227 -15.47 -8.90 -20.90
C ASN A 227 -15.12 -8.20 -19.58
N SER A 228 -14.04 -7.41 -19.55
CA SER A 228 -13.57 -6.70 -18.35
C SER A 228 -14.63 -5.77 -17.75
N LYS A 229 -15.36 -5.02 -18.58
CA LYS A 229 -16.37 -4.05 -18.13
C LYS A 229 -17.53 -4.71 -17.39
N GLU A 230 -18.09 -5.77 -17.96
CA GLU A 230 -19.21 -6.50 -17.37
C GLU A 230 -18.80 -7.13 -16.04
N ASN A 231 -17.64 -7.80 -16.02
CA ASN A 231 -17.12 -8.40 -14.81
C ASN A 231 -16.76 -7.36 -13.74
N LEU A 232 -16.25 -6.19 -14.13
CA LEU A 232 -15.98 -5.08 -13.20
C LEU A 232 -17.25 -4.61 -12.51
N GLU A 233 -18.35 -4.45 -13.26
CA GLU A 233 -19.63 -4.04 -12.69
C GLU A 233 -20.23 -5.14 -11.80
N ARG A 234 -20.16 -6.42 -12.21
CA ARG A 234 -20.53 -7.55 -11.35
C ARG A 234 -19.73 -7.56 -10.05
N LEU A 235 -18.42 -7.32 -10.12
CA LEU A 235 -17.54 -7.30 -8.96
C LEU A 235 -17.89 -6.15 -7.99
N LYS A 236 -18.12 -4.94 -8.51
CA LYS A 236 -18.55 -3.79 -7.69
C LYS A 236 -19.90 -4.03 -7.02
N GLN A 237 -20.85 -4.66 -7.73
CA GLN A 237 -22.16 -5.00 -7.17
C GLN A 237 -22.05 -6.05 -6.05
N ARG A 238 -21.16 -7.03 -6.23
CA ARG A 238 -20.95 -8.08 -5.23
C ARG A 238 -20.26 -7.56 -3.97
N PHE A 239 -19.31 -6.64 -4.13
CA PHE A 239 -18.51 -6.07 -3.04
C PHE A 239 -18.65 -4.54 -2.95
N PRO A 240 -19.83 -4.01 -2.59
CA PRO A 240 -20.09 -2.57 -2.63
C PRO A 240 -19.27 -1.77 -1.62
N ASN A 241 -18.77 -2.42 -0.56
CA ASN A 241 -17.94 -1.81 0.47
C ASN A 241 -16.44 -1.95 0.20
N ALA A 242 -16.03 -2.73 -0.82
CA ALA A 242 -14.63 -2.92 -1.16
C ALA A 242 -14.15 -1.75 -2.02
N THR A 243 -12.91 -1.31 -1.79
CA THR A 243 -12.27 -0.35 -2.70
C THR A 243 -11.76 -1.12 -3.91
N ILE A 244 -12.45 -0.98 -5.05
CA ILE A 244 -12.11 -1.64 -6.31
C ILE A 244 -11.66 -0.58 -7.32
N ILE A 245 -10.42 -0.69 -7.80
CA ILE A 245 -9.86 0.22 -8.79
C ILE A 245 -9.55 -0.55 -10.07
N PRO A 246 -10.13 -0.16 -11.23
CA PRO A 246 -9.76 -0.72 -12.52
C PRO A 246 -8.31 -0.36 -12.88
N CYS A 247 -7.53 -1.32 -13.36
CA CYS A 247 -6.18 -1.04 -13.82
C CYS A 247 -5.73 -1.93 -14.99
N SER A 248 -4.73 -1.44 -15.72
CA SER A 248 -3.95 -2.24 -16.67
C SER A 248 -2.47 -2.13 -16.34
N ALA A 249 -1.96 -3.14 -15.64
CA ALA A 249 -0.54 -3.22 -15.28
C ALA A 249 0.38 -3.28 -16.51
N ASP A 250 -0.08 -3.93 -17.59
CA ASP A 250 0.67 -4.05 -18.83
C ASP A 250 0.79 -2.71 -19.57
N ALA A 251 -0.31 -1.94 -19.60
CA ALA A 251 -0.30 -0.58 -20.14
C ALA A 251 0.65 0.34 -19.38
N GLU A 252 0.59 0.32 -18.03
CA GLU A 252 1.52 1.10 -17.20
C GLU A 252 2.98 0.71 -17.46
N LEU A 253 3.29 -0.59 -17.44
CA LEU A 253 4.65 -1.06 -17.69
C LEU A 253 5.15 -0.61 -19.06
N SER A 254 4.32 -0.72 -20.09
CA SER A 254 4.64 -0.33 -21.46
C SER A 254 4.91 1.18 -21.59
N LEU A 255 4.03 2.03 -21.02
CA LEU A 255 4.21 3.48 -21.04
C LEU A 255 5.46 3.91 -20.29
N ARG A 256 5.73 3.28 -19.14
CA ARG A 256 6.92 3.58 -18.34
C ARG A 256 8.22 3.16 -19.04
N GLN A 257 8.24 2.00 -19.68
CA GLN A 257 9.39 1.57 -20.49
C GLN A 257 9.61 2.50 -21.68
N ALA A 258 8.55 2.91 -22.37
CA ALA A 258 8.62 3.87 -23.46
C ALA A 258 9.14 5.23 -22.98
N ALA A 259 8.69 5.72 -21.82
CA ALA A 259 9.16 6.96 -21.23
C ALA A 259 10.65 6.91 -20.87
N SER A 260 11.11 5.78 -20.31
CA SER A 260 12.52 5.59 -19.99
C SER A 260 13.45 5.62 -21.20
N LYS A 261 12.93 5.26 -22.38
CA LYS A 261 13.63 5.30 -23.67
C LYS A 261 13.47 6.63 -24.40
N GLY A 262 12.81 7.62 -23.77
CA GLY A 262 12.50 8.92 -24.36
C GLY A 262 11.56 8.83 -25.56
N LEU A 263 10.73 7.79 -25.65
CA LEU A 263 9.76 7.61 -26.73
C LEU A 263 8.47 8.40 -26.45
N VAL A 264 8.08 8.48 -25.19
CA VAL A 264 6.90 9.23 -24.73
C VAL A 264 7.24 10.09 -23.51
N GLY A 265 6.55 11.22 -23.38
CA GLY A 265 6.49 12.03 -22.17
C GLY A 265 5.34 11.52 -21.32
N TYR A 266 5.66 10.75 -20.28
CA TYR A 266 4.70 10.16 -19.36
C TYR A 266 5.30 10.10 -17.96
N PHE A 267 4.55 10.57 -16.95
CA PHE A 267 4.82 10.25 -15.56
C PHE A 267 3.74 9.31 -15.02
N PRO A 268 4.08 8.41 -14.06
CA PRO A 268 3.12 7.48 -13.50
C PRO A 268 1.83 8.16 -13.00
N GLY A 269 0.69 7.63 -13.46
CA GLY A 269 -0.64 8.14 -13.14
C GLY A 269 -1.05 9.40 -13.90
N ASP A 270 -0.29 9.85 -14.90
CA ASP A 270 -0.75 10.90 -15.80
C ASP A 270 -1.95 10.41 -16.63
N LYS A 271 -2.88 11.34 -16.89
CA LYS A 271 -4.09 11.07 -17.67
C LYS A 271 -3.86 11.14 -19.18
N GLU A 272 -2.67 11.56 -19.59
CA GLU A 272 -2.28 11.73 -20.97
C GLU A 272 -0.78 11.45 -21.08
N PHE A 273 -0.33 11.08 -22.29
CA PHE A 273 1.09 10.98 -22.61
C PHE A 273 1.35 11.62 -23.97
N VAL A 274 2.55 12.19 -24.13
CA VAL A 274 2.96 12.86 -25.38
C VAL A 274 3.92 11.95 -26.11
N VAL A 275 3.68 11.64 -27.38
CA VAL A 275 4.63 10.89 -28.20
C VAL A 275 5.71 11.84 -28.71
N HIS A 276 6.99 11.56 -28.41
CA HIS A 276 8.10 12.46 -28.72
C HIS A 276 8.87 12.12 -29.99
N LYS A 277 8.79 10.87 -30.49
CA LYS A 277 9.54 10.43 -31.68
C LYS A 277 8.62 10.07 -32.84
N GLU A 278 8.97 10.55 -34.03
CA GLU A 278 8.32 10.18 -35.30
C GLU A 278 8.67 8.74 -35.75
N ASN A 279 9.85 8.23 -35.34
CA ASN A 279 10.39 6.91 -35.71
C ASN A 279 9.94 5.76 -34.78
N LEU A 280 8.69 5.78 -34.31
CA LEU A 280 8.10 4.57 -33.72
C LEU A 280 7.78 3.56 -34.82
N SER A 281 8.02 2.27 -34.57
CA SER A 281 7.53 1.23 -35.48
C SER A 281 6.00 1.21 -35.49
N ASP A 282 5.39 0.72 -36.56
CA ASP A 282 3.92 0.64 -36.66
C ASP A 282 3.33 -0.20 -35.51
N ILE A 283 4.04 -1.23 -35.07
CA ILE A 283 3.66 -2.06 -33.91
C ILE A 283 3.65 -1.23 -32.62
N GLN A 284 4.64 -0.36 -32.41
CA GLN A 284 4.70 0.50 -31.22
C GLN A 284 3.61 1.58 -31.25
N LYS A 285 3.31 2.13 -32.43
CA LYS A 285 2.23 3.10 -32.60
C LYS A 285 0.87 2.46 -32.28
N ASP A 286 0.57 1.32 -32.88
CA ASP A 286 -0.67 0.57 -32.63
C ASP A 286 -0.81 0.17 -31.15
N ALA A 287 0.26 -0.25 -30.49
CA ALA A 287 0.24 -0.55 -29.06
C ALA A 287 -0.07 0.69 -28.20
N LEU A 288 0.55 1.84 -28.48
CA LEU A 288 0.27 3.09 -27.75
C LEU A 288 -1.14 3.60 -28.01
N GLU A 289 -1.65 3.49 -29.25
CA GLU A 289 -3.03 3.85 -29.58
C GLU A 289 -4.04 2.97 -28.86
N LYS A 290 -3.79 1.65 -28.78
CA LYS A 290 -4.62 0.73 -28.00
C LYS A 290 -4.64 1.07 -26.52
N ILE A 291 -3.48 1.39 -25.92
CA ILE A 291 -3.40 1.84 -24.52
C ILE A 291 -4.21 3.11 -24.31
N LYS A 292 -4.06 4.09 -25.21
CA LYS A 292 -4.80 5.35 -25.12
C LYS A 292 -6.31 5.09 -25.16
N LYS A 293 -6.78 4.38 -26.19
CA LYS A 293 -8.21 4.17 -26.45
C LYS A 293 -8.89 3.26 -25.41
N ASN A 294 -8.26 2.13 -25.08
CA ASN A 294 -8.90 1.08 -24.28
C ASN A 294 -8.66 1.24 -22.77
N VAL A 295 -7.68 2.05 -22.38
CA VAL A 295 -7.32 2.23 -20.95
C VAL A 295 -7.47 3.68 -20.54
N ILE A 296 -6.72 4.61 -21.14
CA ILE A 296 -6.68 5.99 -20.67
C ILE A 296 -7.99 6.74 -20.95
N ASP A 297 -8.48 6.70 -22.18
CA ASP A 297 -9.70 7.44 -22.56
C ASP A 297 -10.94 6.89 -21.84
N GLU A 298 -10.91 5.60 -21.47
CA GLU A 298 -12.02 4.93 -20.80
C GLU A 298 -11.99 5.05 -19.27
N TYR A 299 -10.84 4.85 -18.64
CA TYR A 299 -10.69 4.81 -17.18
C TYR A 299 -9.98 6.03 -16.61
N GLY A 300 -9.51 6.96 -17.46
CA GLY A 300 -8.84 8.20 -17.10
C GLY A 300 -7.35 8.07 -16.76
N SER A 301 -6.87 6.87 -16.43
CA SER A 301 -5.46 6.53 -16.22
C SER A 301 -5.25 5.02 -16.37
N THR A 302 -4.02 4.53 -16.18
CA THR A 302 -3.73 3.10 -16.11
C THR A 302 -4.18 2.43 -14.81
N GLY A 303 -4.55 3.21 -13.78
CA GLY A 303 -5.00 2.75 -12.47
C GLY A 303 -3.90 2.30 -11.50
N VAL A 304 -2.70 1.93 -11.97
CA VAL A 304 -1.61 1.42 -11.11
C VAL A 304 -1.15 2.46 -10.08
N GLN A 305 -0.87 3.68 -10.52
CA GLN A 305 -0.45 4.75 -9.61
C GLN A 305 -1.59 5.15 -8.65
N GLU A 306 -2.83 5.18 -9.13
CA GLU A 306 -4.00 5.48 -8.29
C GLU A 306 -4.16 4.44 -7.18
N ILE A 307 -3.96 3.16 -7.49
CA ILE A 307 -3.98 2.08 -6.49
C ILE A 307 -2.94 2.33 -5.40
N LEU A 308 -1.68 2.61 -5.78
CA LEU A 308 -0.62 2.87 -4.80
C LEU A 308 -0.95 4.09 -3.92
N ASP A 309 -1.42 5.17 -4.54
CA ASP A 309 -1.78 6.40 -3.83
C ASP A 309 -2.93 6.14 -2.85
N LYS A 310 -3.98 5.42 -3.28
CA LYS A 310 -5.14 5.09 -2.44
C LYS A 310 -4.79 4.15 -1.30
N VAL A 311 -3.95 3.15 -1.52
CA VAL A 311 -3.51 2.26 -0.43
C VAL A 311 -2.83 3.07 0.68
N VAL A 312 -1.96 4.01 0.32
CA VAL A 312 -1.19 4.75 1.31
C VAL A 312 -2.02 5.85 1.97
N PHE A 313 -2.71 6.68 1.18
CA PHE A 313 -3.35 7.89 1.69
C PHE A 313 -4.80 7.70 2.13
N GLU A 314 -5.53 6.76 1.53
CA GLU A 314 -6.95 6.52 1.86
C GLU A 314 -7.11 5.28 2.75
N LEU A 315 -6.52 4.14 2.36
CA LEU A 315 -6.69 2.88 3.07
C LEU A 315 -5.89 2.83 4.38
N LEU A 316 -4.61 3.21 4.35
CA LEU A 316 -3.75 3.29 5.53
C LEU A 316 -3.81 4.66 6.22
N GLY A 317 -4.33 5.69 5.55
CA GLY A 317 -4.49 7.03 6.11
C GLY A 317 -3.17 7.78 6.37
N TYR A 318 -2.06 7.36 5.76
CA TYR A 318 -0.78 8.05 5.94
C TYR A 318 -0.86 9.48 5.39
N ILE A 319 0.00 10.34 5.91
CA ILE A 319 0.12 11.74 5.48
C ILE A 319 1.54 11.99 4.99
N ALA A 320 1.68 12.80 3.93
CA ALA A 320 2.98 13.23 3.46
C ALA A 320 3.38 14.52 4.17
N VAL A 321 4.55 14.57 4.80
CA VAL A 321 5.03 15.75 5.54
C VAL A 321 6.39 16.17 5.00
N PHE A 322 6.54 17.46 4.73
CA PHE A 322 7.75 18.05 4.16
C PHE A 322 8.52 18.74 5.29
N PRO A 323 9.74 18.29 5.63
CA PRO A 323 10.64 19.09 6.47
C PRO A 323 11.09 20.29 5.65
N ALA A 324 10.62 21.47 6.05
CA ALA A 324 10.86 22.69 5.30
C ALA A 324 11.12 23.80 6.30
N GLY A 325 12.30 24.41 6.23
CA GLY A 325 12.63 25.58 7.02
C GLY A 325 12.32 26.88 6.30
N SER A 326 12.47 28.01 6.99
CA SER A 326 12.36 29.36 6.41
C SER A 326 13.21 29.58 5.13
N LYS A 327 14.38 28.94 5.04
CA LYS A 327 15.25 28.98 3.85
C LYS A 327 14.93 27.92 2.79
N LEU A 328 14.03 26.97 3.09
CA LEU A 328 13.68 25.80 2.28
C LEU A 328 14.87 24.90 1.87
N GLN A 329 16.06 25.21 2.36
CA GLN A 329 17.34 24.66 1.93
C GLN A 329 18.02 23.93 3.08
N ASP A 330 18.58 22.75 2.82
CA ASP A 330 19.41 22.03 3.78
C ASP A 330 20.84 22.59 3.85
N SER A 331 21.65 22.06 4.77
CA SER A 331 23.05 22.47 4.94
C SER A 331 23.95 22.19 3.72
N LYS A 332 23.49 21.34 2.78
CA LYS A 332 24.20 20.99 1.54
C LYS A 332 23.70 21.79 0.34
N GLY A 333 22.75 22.70 0.54
CA GLY A 333 22.22 23.55 -0.51
C GLY A 333 21.00 22.97 -1.24
N ASN A 334 20.46 21.83 -0.82
CA ASN A 334 19.31 21.19 -1.46
C ASN A 334 18.00 21.84 -1.00
N ILE A 335 17.12 22.16 -1.94
CA ILE A 335 15.80 22.74 -1.74
C ILE A 335 14.75 21.63 -1.60
N LEU A 336 14.04 21.61 -0.45
CA LEU A 336 13.03 20.59 -0.11
C LEU A 336 13.52 19.15 -0.40
N PRO A 337 14.65 18.74 0.19
CA PRO A 337 15.29 17.47 -0.16
C PRO A 337 14.44 16.26 0.23
N ASP A 338 13.62 16.38 1.27
CA ASP A 338 12.96 15.24 1.90
C ASP A 338 11.42 15.40 1.89
N CYS A 339 10.73 14.27 1.96
CA CYS A 339 9.29 14.17 2.14
C CYS A 339 9.02 12.82 2.80
N PHE A 340 8.41 12.83 3.98
CA PHE A 340 8.19 11.63 4.78
C PHE A 340 6.73 11.23 4.79
N LEU A 341 6.46 9.92 4.84
CA LEU A 341 5.12 9.39 5.07
C LEU A 341 4.97 9.09 6.56
N MET A 342 4.06 9.80 7.21
CA MET A 342 3.77 9.66 8.64
C MET A 342 2.43 8.94 8.85
N PRO A 343 2.29 8.09 9.89
CA PRO A 343 1.02 7.46 10.23
C PRO A 343 -0.11 8.49 10.49
N PRO A 344 -1.39 8.10 10.30
CA PRO A 344 -2.52 8.96 10.63
C PRO A 344 -2.48 9.41 12.08
N GLY A 345 -2.78 10.69 12.32
CA GLY A 345 -2.81 11.28 13.67
C GLY A 345 -1.43 11.64 14.24
N SER A 346 -0.35 11.47 13.48
CA SER A 346 1.00 11.88 13.91
C SER A 346 1.04 13.37 14.28
N THR A 347 1.73 13.67 15.37
CA THR A 347 1.92 15.03 15.88
C THR A 347 3.24 15.64 15.39
N THR A 348 3.42 16.94 15.60
CA THR A 348 4.71 17.61 15.33
C THR A 348 5.87 17.02 16.14
N LEU A 349 5.60 16.50 17.36
CA LEU A 349 6.60 15.81 18.16
C LEU A 349 6.97 14.45 17.58
N ASP A 350 5.97 13.67 17.13
CA ASP A 350 6.23 12.40 16.46
C ASP A 350 7.08 12.60 15.19
N PHE A 351 6.80 13.67 14.45
CA PHE A 351 7.62 14.04 13.30
C PHE A 351 9.03 14.46 13.69
N ALA A 352 9.20 15.22 14.77
CA ALA A 352 10.54 15.56 15.29
C ALA A 352 11.36 14.31 15.64
N TYR A 353 10.77 13.33 16.32
CA TYR A 353 11.39 12.04 16.61
C TYR A 353 11.67 11.22 15.35
N HIS A 354 10.79 11.29 14.35
CA HIS A 354 11.00 10.64 13.06
C HIS A 354 12.21 11.20 12.31
N LEU A 355 12.44 12.51 12.40
CA LEU A 355 13.62 13.15 11.81
C LEU A 355 14.91 12.72 12.52
N HIS A 356 14.94 12.82 13.86
CA HIS A 356 16.04 12.36 14.69
C HIS A 356 15.65 12.37 16.17
N THR A 357 16.16 11.43 16.97
CA THR A 357 15.90 11.37 18.41
C THR A 357 16.28 12.67 19.13
N ASP A 358 17.48 13.21 18.89
CA ASP A 358 17.91 14.49 19.48
C ASP A 358 17.00 15.68 19.11
N ILE A 359 16.38 15.68 17.92
CA ILE A 359 15.47 16.75 17.49
C ILE A 359 14.16 16.66 18.29
N GLY A 360 13.65 15.46 18.52
CA GLY A 360 12.50 15.21 19.39
C GLY A 360 12.76 15.62 20.84
N ASP A 361 13.90 15.18 21.42
CA ASP A 361 14.23 15.46 22.82
C ASP A 361 14.45 16.95 23.11
N LYS A 362 14.95 17.69 22.12
CA LYS A 362 15.18 19.14 22.22
C LYS A 362 14.06 19.99 21.63
N PHE A 363 12.90 19.40 21.33
CA PHE A 363 11.79 20.10 20.69
C PHE A 363 11.33 21.31 21.52
N VAL A 364 11.26 22.48 20.87
CA VAL A 364 10.71 23.70 21.47
C VAL A 364 9.36 24.03 20.85
N LYS A 365 9.32 24.13 19.52
CA LYS A 365 8.12 24.43 18.74
C LYS A 365 8.33 24.02 17.29
N ALA A 366 7.24 23.94 16.55
CA ALA A 366 7.28 23.78 15.10
C ALA A 366 6.73 25.04 14.42
N ILE A 367 7.13 25.32 13.19
CA ILE A 367 6.61 26.42 12.38
C ILE A 367 6.06 25.84 11.08
N ASP A 368 4.80 26.15 10.77
CA ASP A 368 4.22 25.84 9.46
C ASP A 368 4.74 26.83 8.43
N VAL A 369 5.36 26.33 7.36
CA VAL A 369 5.99 27.14 6.31
C VAL A 369 4.99 27.96 5.49
N ARG A 370 3.75 27.48 5.35
CA ARG A 370 2.70 28.19 4.62
C ARG A 370 2.13 29.34 5.43
N THR A 371 1.73 29.08 6.67
CA THR A 371 1.07 30.08 7.51
C THR A 371 2.06 30.95 8.27
N LYS A 372 3.32 30.50 8.40
CA LYS A 372 4.37 31.08 9.24
C LYS A 372 3.98 31.15 10.72
N THR A 373 3.03 30.34 11.15
CA THR A 373 2.57 30.29 12.54
C THR A 373 3.30 29.21 13.32
N ALA A 374 3.64 29.51 14.58
CA ALA A 374 4.16 28.51 15.49
C ALA A 374 3.05 27.55 15.93
N VAL A 375 3.36 26.25 15.91
CA VAL A 375 2.49 25.17 16.41
C VAL A 375 3.21 24.42 17.52
N GLY A 376 2.43 23.95 18.51
CA GLY A 376 2.94 23.21 19.66
C GLY A 376 3.13 21.73 19.36
N LYS A 377 3.77 21.02 20.29
CA LYS A 377 4.11 19.58 20.20
C LYS A 377 2.92 18.68 19.83
N ASP A 378 1.74 18.95 20.40
CA ASP A 378 0.53 18.13 20.25
C ASP A 378 -0.28 18.48 18.98
N HIS A 379 0.23 19.38 18.14
CA HIS A 379 -0.42 19.71 16.87
C HIS A 379 -0.43 18.48 15.95
N VAL A 380 -1.63 18.03 15.58
CA VAL A 380 -1.84 16.93 14.64
C VAL A 380 -1.53 17.40 13.23
N LEU A 381 -0.56 16.72 12.60
CA LEU A 381 -0.11 17.02 11.25
C LEU A 381 -1.18 16.65 10.21
N LYS A 382 -1.20 17.42 9.13
CA LYS A 382 -2.08 17.21 7.98
C LYS A 382 -1.28 16.82 6.75
N HIS A 383 -1.99 16.21 5.80
CA HIS A 383 -1.41 15.81 4.52
C HIS A 383 -0.84 17.04 3.79
N ARG A 384 0.45 16.95 3.46
CA ARG A 384 1.30 17.95 2.79
C ARG A 384 1.74 19.10 3.68
N ASP A 385 1.69 18.98 5.00
CA ASP A 385 2.25 20.03 5.86
C ASP A 385 3.74 20.22 5.60
N GLY A 386 4.16 21.48 5.60
CA GLY A 386 5.56 21.89 5.53
C GLY A 386 5.98 22.41 6.89
N ILE A 387 6.80 21.65 7.62
CA ILE A 387 7.10 21.93 9.03
C ILE A 387 8.60 22.16 9.24
N GLU A 388 8.92 23.26 9.92
CA GLU A 388 10.25 23.56 10.47
C GLU A 388 10.24 23.21 11.97
N ILE A 389 11.08 22.27 12.40
CA ILE A 389 11.24 21.96 13.82
C ILE A 389 12.30 22.88 14.43
N MET A 390 11.95 23.57 15.52
CA MET A 390 12.87 24.39 16.30
C MET A 390 13.32 23.63 17.53
N THR A 391 14.63 23.49 17.70
CA THR A 391 15.26 22.83 18.86
C THR A 391 16.02 23.83 19.73
N ASN A 392 16.19 23.50 21.02
CA ASN A 392 16.95 24.30 21.99
C ASN A 392 18.46 23.97 22.01
#